data_AF-A0A3R9IFE6-F1
#
_entry.id   AF-A0A3R9IFE6-F1
#
_cell.length_a   1.000
_cell.length_b   1.000
_cell.length_c   1.000
_cell.angle_alpha   90.00
_cell.angle_beta   90.00
_cell.angle_gamma   90.00
#
_symmetry.space_group_name_H-M   'P 1'
#
loop_
_entity.id
_entity.type
_entity.pdbx_description
1 polymer ?
#
loop_
_entity_poly.entity_id
_entity_poly.type
_entity_poly.pdbx_seq_one_letter_code
_entity_poly.pdbx_strand_id
1 'polypeptide(L)' 'MAQKAHSLSHTKWQGVKIIEGRLMPDHVHMLVSIPPRINVVSFMGYLKGKSALMMFDRHTNLKYKFGNRHS' A
#
# COMPACT_ATOMS: atom_id res chain seq x y z
N MET A 1 12.83 5.92 33.52
CA MET A 1 13.10 4.47 33.36
C MET A 1 12.04 3.87 32.44
N ALA A 2 12.49 3.11 31.43
CA ALA A 2 11.83 2.07 30.64
C ALA A 2 10.35 2.25 30.22
N GLN A 3 10.10 2.63 28.96
CA GLN A 3 9.78 1.72 27.83
C GLN A 3 8.31 1.29 27.74
N LYS A 4 7.58 1.90 26.80
CA LYS A 4 6.56 1.20 26.01
C LYS A 4 6.60 1.73 24.59
N ALA A 5 7.59 1.27 23.83
CA ALA A 5 7.53 1.31 22.38
C ALA A 5 6.39 0.39 21.96
N HIS A 6 5.20 0.96 21.76
CA HIS A 6 4.12 0.24 21.12
C HIS A 6 4.65 -0.24 19.77
N SER A 7 4.80 -1.56 19.66
CA SER A 7 5.29 -2.25 18.48
C SER A 7 4.45 -1.85 17.27
N LEU A 8 5.00 -0.98 16.43
CA LEU A 8 4.50 -0.68 15.09
C LEU A 8 4.71 -1.93 14.22
N SER A 9 3.89 -2.97 14.43
CA SER A 9 3.92 -4.25 13.71
C SER A 9 3.10 -4.22 12.41
N HIS A 10 2.67 -3.04 11.94
CA HIS A 10 1.72 -2.92 10.84
C HIS A 10 2.34 -2.64 9.46
N THR A 11 3.58 -3.09 9.18
CA THR A 11 4.08 -3.18 7.80
C THR A 11 5.20 -4.23 7.71
N LYS A 12 4.85 -5.50 7.50
CA LYS A 12 5.84 -6.54 7.13
C LYS A 12 5.38 -7.27 5.88
N TRP A 13 5.22 -6.57 4.78
CA TRP A 13 5.32 -7.26 3.49
C TRP A 13 6.80 -7.44 3.19
N GLN A 14 7.32 -8.65 3.43
CA GLN A 14 8.69 -9.07 3.15
C GLN A 14 9.81 -8.15 3.69
N GLY A 15 9.54 -7.33 4.72
CA GLY A 15 10.51 -6.40 5.29
C GLY A 15 10.65 -5.06 4.56
N VAL A 16 9.72 -4.74 3.67
CA VAL A 16 9.62 -3.40 3.05
C VAL A 16 9.18 -2.38 4.10
N LYS A 17 9.86 -1.23 4.17
CA LYS A 17 9.56 -0.12 5.09
C LYS A 17 9.12 1.11 4.30
N ILE A 18 7.95 1.65 4.63
CA ILE A 18 7.52 2.95 4.11
C ILE A 18 8.20 4.03 4.97
N ILE A 19 8.94 4.92 4.31
CA ILE A 19 9.65 6.03 4.97
C ILE A 19 8.74 7.25 4.99
N GLU A 20 8.17 7.62 3.84
CA GLU A 20 7.27 8.76 3.69
C GLU A 20 6.18 8.48 2.65
N GLY A 21 5.05 9.18 2.73
CA GLY A 21 3.98 9.09 1.73
C GLY A 21 3.15 10.37 1.69
N ARG A 22 2.86 10.86 0.47
CA ARG A 22 2.01 12.02 0.22
C ARG A 22 0.88 11.63 -0.73
N LEU A 23 -0.35 11.88 -0.29
CA LEU A 23 -1.56 11.67 -1.07
C LEU A 23 -1.97 12.99 -1.75
N MET A 24 -2.13 12.96 -3.07
CA MET A 24 -2.73 14.03 -3.86
C MET A 24 -4.07 13.52 -4.45
N PRO A 25 -4.96 14.41 -4.92
CA PRO A 25 -6.28 14.01 -5.43
C PRO A 25 -6.23 13.02 -6.61
N ASP A 26 -5.19 13.11 -7.43
CA ASP A 26 -5.01 12.36 -8.68
C ASP A 26 -3.88 11.31 -8.62
N HIS A 27 -2.93 11.44 -7.68
CA HIS A 27 -1.81 10.52 -7.56
C HIS A 27 -1.23 10.43 -6.14
N VAL A 28 -0.39 9.40 -5.91
CA VAL A 28 0.26 9.15 -4.61
C VAL A 28 1.76 9.10 -4.81
N HIS A 29 2.51 9.84 -3.98
CA HIS A 29 3.96 9.72 -3.86
C HIS A 29 4.29 8.90 -2.62
N MET A 30 5.13 7.88 -2.74
CA MET A 30 5.60 7.09 -1.61
C MET A 30 7.11 6.88 -1.69
N LEU A 31 7.81 7.17 -0.59
CA LEU A 31 9.20 6.84 -0.38
C LEU A 31 9.29 5.54 0.40
N VAL A 32 9.87 4.51 -0.20
CA VAL A 32 9.87 3.15 0.32
C VAL A 32 11.26 2.56 0.28
N SER A 33 11.69 1.96 1.38
CA SER A 33 12.91 1.15 1.46
C SER A 33 12.56 -0.30 1.17
N ILE A 34 13.05 -0.81 0.04
CA ILE A 34 12.83 -2.19 -0.41
C ILE A 34 14.12 -3.00 -0.20
N PRO A 35 14.08 -4.11 0.55
CA PRO A 35 15.21 -5.04 0.63
C PRO A 35 15.62 -5.57 -0.76
N PRO A 36 16.92 -5.77 -1.04
CA PRO A 36 17.41 -6.17 -2.36
C PRO A 36 16.96 -7.58 -2.79
N ARG A 37 16.39 -8.38 -1.88
CA ARG A 37 15.83 -9.71 -2.17
C ARG A 37 14.46 -9.66 -2.83
N ILE A 38 13.83 -8.50 -2.91
CA ILE A 38 12.47 -8.31 -3.41
C ILE A 38 12.51 -7.63 -4.77
N ASN A 39 11.79 -8.20 -5.73
CA ASN A 39 11.57 -7.56 -7.02
C ASN A 39 10.58 -6.38 -6.88
N VAL A 40 11.03 -5.19 -7.32
CA VAL A 40 10.25 -3.94 -7.29
C VAL A 40 8.93 -4.08 -8.05
N VAL A 41 8.91 -4.77 -9.20
CA VAL A 41 7.69 -4.97 -10.01
C VAL A 41 6.66 -5.78 -9.25
N SER A 42 7.09 -6.86 -8.59
CA SER A 42 6.20 -7.70 -7.76
C SER A 42 5.64 -6.91 -6.58
N PHE A 43 6.48 -6.11 -5.90
CA PHE A 43 6.03 -5.24 -4.83
C PHE A 43 4.99 -4.21 -5.30
N MET A 44 5.23 -3.56 -6.44
CA MET A 44 4.30 -2.57 -6.99
C MET A 44 2.98 -3.20 -7.43
N GLY A 45 3.00 -4.39 -8.03
CA GLY A 45 1.80 -5.15 -8.38
C GLY A 45 0.96 -5.50 -7.14
N TYR A 46 1.61 -6.00 -6.10
CA TYR A 46 0.96 -6.25 -4.81
C TYR A 46 0.38 -4.97 -4.21
N LEU A 47 1.16 -3.89 -4.17
CA LEU A 47 0.77 -2.63 -3.55
C LEU A 47 -0.46 -2.03 -4.23
N LYS A 48 -0.46 -1.94 -5.56
CA LYS A 48 -1.61 -1.43 -6.34
C LYS A 48 -2.82 -2.35 -6.24
N GLY A 49 -2.63 -3.67 -6.36
CA GLY A 49 -3.74 -4.63 -6.30
C GLY A 49 -4.40 -4.68 -4.92
N LYS A 50 -3.61 -4.76 -3.84
CA LYS A 50 -4.13 -4.84 -2.48
C LYS A 50 -4.79 -3.53 -2.06
N SER A 51 -4.21 -2.39 -2.38
CA SER A 51 -4.82 -1.08 -2.09
C SER A 51 -6.14 -0.89 -2.86
N ALA A 52 -6.19 -1.22 -4.15
CA ALA A 52 -7.42 -1.15 -4.93
C ALA A 52 -8.52 -2.04 -4.33
N LEU A 53 -8.19 -3.28 -3.93
CA LEU A 53 -9.14 -4.17 -3.27
C LEU A 53 -9.67 -3.56 -1.97
N MET A 54 -8.80 -3.02 -1.12
CA MET A 54 -9.21 -2.37 0.14
C MET A 54 -10.04 -1.11 -0.10
N MET A 55 -9.75 -0.34 -1.14
CA MET A 55 -10.53 0.84 -1.50
C MET A 55 -11.94 0.46 -1.96
N PHE A 56 -12.07 -0.56 -2.82
CA PHE A 56 -13.38 -1.02 -3.31
C PHE A 56 -14.22 -1.71 -2.24
N ASP A 57 -13.58 -2.39 -1.30
CA ASP A 57 -14.25 -3.02 -0.16
C ASP A 57 -14.83 -1.96 0.80
N ARG A 58 -14.06 -0.91 1.10
CA ARG A 58 -14.49 0.19 1.99
C ARG A 58 -15.41 1.20 1.33
N HIS A 59 -15.30 1.41 0.03
CA HIS A 59 -16.07 2.40 -0.72
C HIS A 59 -16.76 1.72 -1.90
N THR A 60 -17.85 1.01 -1.61
CA THR A 60 -18.64 0.23 -2.58
C THR A 60 -19.10 1.06 -3.79
N ASN A 61 -19.36 2.35 -3.60
CA ASN A 61 -19.71 3.28 -4.69
C ASN A 61 -18.61 3.43 -5.76
N LEU A 62 -17.34 3.31 -5.38
CA LEU A 62 -16.22 3.36 -6.33
C LEU A 62 -16.11 2.07 -7.15
N LYS A 63 -16.55 0.93 -6.61
CA LYS A 63 -16.59 -0.35 -7.34
C LYS A 63 -17.54 -0.27 -8.53
N TYR A 64 -18.66 0.43 -8.41
CA TYR A 64 -19.60 0.56 -9.52
C TYR A 64 -19.11 1.54 -10.61
N LYS A 65 -18.45 2.64 -10.20
CA LYS A 65 -17.93 3.66 -11.13
C LYS A 65 -16.65 3.23 -11.86
N PHE A 66 -15.76 2.49 -11.19
CA PHE A 66 -14.41 2.17 -11.70
C PHE A 66 -14.11 0.67 -11.74
N GLY A 67 -15.04 -0.20 -11.32
CA GLY A 67 -14.84 -1.65 -11.28
C GLY A 67 -15.23 -2.39 -12.56
N ASN A 68 -15.73 -1.70 -13.58
CA ASN A 68 -15.92 -2.28 -14.91
C ASN A 68 -14.54 -2.52 -15.55
N ARG A 69 -14.03 -3.73 -15.36
CA ARG A 69 -12.88 -4.26 -16.10
C ARG A 69 -13.35 -4.55 -17.53
N HIS A 70 -13.36 -3.54 -18.39
CA HIS A 70 -13.38 -3.82 -19.83
C HIS A 70 -12.09 -4.57 -20.14
N SER A 71 -12.25 -5.82 -20.55
CA SER A 71 -11.20 -6.65 -21.16
C SER A 71 -11.19 -6.38 -22.65
#